data_AF-A0A954QWP7-F1
#
_entry.id   AF-A0A954QWP7-F1
#
_cell.length_a   1.000
_cell.length_b   1.000
_cell.length_c   1.000
_cell.angle_alpha   90.00
_cell.angle_beta   90.00
_cell.angle_gamma   90.00
#
_symmetry.space_group_name_H-M   'P 1'
#
loop_
_entity.id
_entity.type
_entity.pdbx_description
1 polymer ?
#
loop_
_entity_poly.entity_id
_entity_poly.type
_entity_poly.pdbx_seq_one_letter_code
_entity_poly.pdbx_strand_id
1 'polypeptide(L)' 'GLIIPGFIPSTLHEVVEYVPSMLEWKVSVGVWAFGLMVFTIAIKAALPTLRQPAPSSDA' A
#
# COMPACT_ATOMS: atom_id res chain seq x y z
N GLY A 1 1.29 1.80 7.82
CA GLY A 1 1.63 1.43 9.20
C GLY A 1 0.86 2.34 10.13
N LEU A 2 0.39 1.82 11.27
CA LEU A 2 -0.19 2.64 12.32
C LEU A 2 0.94 3.45 12.97
N ILE A 3 0.99 4.75 12.68
CA ILE A 3 1.91 5.67 13.37
C ILE A 3 1.22 6.09 14.66
N ILE A 4 1.58 5.43 15.75
CA ILE A 4 1.18 5.87 17.09
C ILE A 4 2.17 6.97 17.50
N PRO A 5 1.71 8.17 17.89
CA PRO A 5 2.62 9.23 18.31
C PRO A 5 3.39 8.79 19.56
N GLY A 6 4.71 8.99 19.55
CA GLY A 6 5.64 8.54 20.60
C GLY A 6 5.58 9.31 21.93
N PHE A 7 4.51 10.09 22.17
CA PHE A 7 4.32 10.88 23.39
C PHE A 7 3.13 10.36 24.20
N ILE A 8 3.14 9.05 24.47
CA ILE A 8 2.31 8.43 25.50
C ILE A 8 3.26 8.12 26.67
N PRO A 9 3.11 8.76 27.84
CA PRO A 9 2.14 9.80 28.21
C PRO A 9 2.53 11.21 27.72
N SER A 10 1.55 12.10 27.64
CA SER A 10 1.79 13.54 27.42
C SER A 10 2.61 14.13 28.58
N THR A 11 3.20 15.32 28.40
CA THR A 11 3.93 16.03 29.46
C THR A 11 3.10 16.32 30.71
N LEU A 12 1.76 16.22 30.59
CA LEU A 12 0.77 16.40 31.64
C LEU A 12 0.36 15.07 32.32
N HIS A 13 1.06 13.96 32.03
CA HIS A 13 0.74 12.60 32.50
C HIS A 13 -0.65 12.08 32.09
N GLU A 14 -1.30 12.70 31.09
CA GLU A 14 -2.55 12.19 30.52
C GLU A 14 -2.24 11.18 29.40
N VAL A 15 -2.84 9.99 29.53
CA VAL A 15 -2.80 8.93 28.51
C VAL A 15 -4.05 9.08 27.65
N VAL A 16 -3.87 9.52 26.40
CA VAL A 16 -4.96 9.59 25.42
C VAL A 16 -4.91 8.35 24.55
N GLU A 17 -5.95 7.52 24.63
CA GLU A 17 -6.10 6.36 23.76
C GLU A 17 -6.43 6.81 22.33
N TYR A 18 -5.60 6.38 21.36
CA TYR A 18 -5.88 6.64 19.95
C TYR A 18 -6.70 5.48 19.36
N VAL A 19 -7.86 5.83 18.81
CA VAL A 19 -8.67 4.93 18.00
C VAL A 19 -8.86 5.59 16.63
N PRO A 20 -8.50 4.92 15.51
CA PRO A 20 -8.64 5.52 14.20
C PRO A 20 -10.09 5.88 13.90
N SER A 21 -10.29 7.08 13.42
CA SER A 21 -11.56 7.58 12.91
C SER A 21 -11.97 6.88 11.61
N MET A 22 -13.26 6.96 11.29
CA MET A 22 -13.78 6.44 10.02
C MET A 22 -13.12 7.08 8.79
N LEU A 23 -12.64 8.32 8.89
CA LEU A 23 -11.96 8.99 7.79
C LEU A 23 -10.57 8.38 7.57
N GLU A 24 -9.81 8.15 8.63
CA GLU A 24 -8.47 7.53 8.56
C GLU A 24 -8.53 6.11 7.97
N TRP A 25 -9.58 5.35 8.31
CA TRP A 25 -9.84 4.06 7.68
C TRP A 25 -10.10 4.18 6.18
N LYS A 26 -10.95 5.12 5.76
CA LYS A 26 -11.25 5.35 4.33
C LYS A 26 -10.02 5.73 3.54
N VAL A 27 -9.18 6.63 4.08
CA VAL A 27 -7.92 7.03 3.45
C VAL A 27 -6.98 5.84 3.33
N SER A 28 -6.82 5.05 4.40
CA SER A 28 -5.96 3.86 4.41
C SER A 28 -6.38 2.85 3.34
N VAL A 29 -7.68 2.55 3.24
CA VAL A 29 -8.24 1.68 2.21
C VAL A 29 -8.04 2.28 0.81
N GLY A 30 -8.21 3.59 0.66
CA GLY A 30 -7.99 4.31 -0.60
C GLY A 30 -6.55 4.19 -1.12
N VAL A 31 -5.55 4.31 -0.24
CA VAL A 31 -4.14 4.14 -0.61
C VAL A 31 -3.87 2.72 -1.11
N TRP A 32 -4.40 1.71 -0.41
CA TRP A 32 -4.29 0.31 -0.85
C TRP A 32 -4.97 0.07 -2.19
N ALA A 33 -6.21 0.54 -2.34
CA ALA A 33 -6.97 0.40 -3.58
C ALA A 33 -6.25 1.04 -4.77
N PHE A 34 -5.70 2.24 -4.56
CA PHE A 34 -4.91 2.93 -5.59
C PHE A 34 -3.63 2.15 -5.95
N GLY A 35 -2.90 1.64 -4.95
CA GLY A 35 -1.71 0.81 -5.19
C GLY A 35 -2.04 -0.46 -5.99
N LEU A 36 -3.11 -1.16 -5.62
CA LEU A 36 -3.56 -2.36 -6.34
C LEU A 36 -4.04 -2.05 -7.77
N MET A 37 -4.69 -0.90 -7.98
CA MET A 37 -5.07 -0.44 -9.31
C MET A 37 -3.83 -0.20 -10.19
N VAL A 38 -2.84 0.55 -9.69
CA VAL A 38 -1.58 0.79 -10.41
C VAL A 38 -0.86 -0.53 -10.72
N PHE A 39 -0.78 -1.43 -9.74
CA PHE A 39 -0.18 -2.76 -9.91
C PHE A 39 -0.88 -3.57 -11.01
N THR A 40 -2.22 -3.57 -11.02
CA THR A 40 -3.02 -4.28 -12.03
C THR A 40 -2.73 -3.75 -13.44
N ILE A 41 -2.67 -2.43 -13.60
CA ILE A 41 -2.34 -1.79 -14.89
C ILE A 41 -0.90 -2.11 -15.31
N ALA A 42 0.05 -2.01 -14.38
CA ALA A 42 1.46 -2.30 -14.65
C ALA A 42 1.68 -3.74 -15.09
N ILE A 43 1.05 -4.72 -14.43
CA ILE A 43 1.09 -6.12 -14.87
C ILE A 43 0.49 -6.26 -16.26
N LYS A 44 -0.68 -5.67 -16.51
CA LYS A 44 -1.33 -5.76 -17.82
C LYS A 44 -0.42 -5.21 -18.93
N ALA A 45 0.32 -4.14 -18.67
CA ALA A 45 1.30 -3.57 -19.59
C ALA A 45 2.54 -4.47 -19.76
N ALA A 46 2.99 -5.16 -18.71
CA ALA A 46 4.16 -6.05 -18.73
C ALA A 46 3.88 -7.44 -19.35
N LEU A 47 2.61 -7.87 -19.41
CA LEU A 47 2.21 -9.19 -19.91
C LEU A 47 2.82 -9.59 -21.26
N PRO A 48 2.89 -8.72 -22.30
CA PRO A 48 3.49 -9.09 -23.58
C PRO A 48 4.96 -9.50 -23.46
N THR A 49 5.73 -8.72 -22.70
CA THR A 49 7.16 -8.98 -22.45
C THR A 49 7.35 -10.25 -21.63
N LEU A 50 6.51 -10.47 -20.62
CA LEU A 50 6.58 -11.66 -19.77
C LEU A 50 6.16 -12.95 -20.47
N ARG A 51 5.36 -12.85 -21.55
CA ARG A 51 4.85 -14.00 -22.31
C ARG A 51 5.71 -14.37 -23.52
N GLN A 52 6.72 -13.58 -23.86
CA GLN A 52 7.61 -13.85 -24.98
C GLN A 52 8.32 -15.20 -24.76
N PRO A 53 8.15 -16.20 -25.66
CA PRO A 53 8.92 -17.44 -25.60
C PRO A 53 10.41 -17.15 -25.80
N ALA A 54 11.28 -17.93 -25.15
CA ALA A 54 12.72 -17.83 -25.39
C ALA A 54 13.03 -18.02 -26.89
N PRO A 55 13.96 -17.25 -27.48
CA PRO A 55 14.35 -17.44 -28.86
C PRO A 55 14.82 -18.89 -29.06
N SER A 56 14.22 -19.62 -30.00
CA SER A 56 14.73 -20.94 -30.40
C SER A 56 16.08 -20.72 -31.08
N SER A 57 17.13 -21.30 -30.49
CA SER A 57 18.50 -21.30 -31.00
C SER A 57 18.63 -22.28 -32.18
N ASP A 58 17.79 -22.13 -33.20
CA ASP A 58 17.85 -22.96 -34.40
C ASP A 58 18.07 -22.04 -35.60
N ALA A 59 19.36 -21.81 -35.85
CA ALA A 59 19.93 -21.28 -37.09
C ALA A 59 20.85 -22.37 -37.68
#